data_AF-A0A0M2K316-F1
#
_entry.id   AF-A0A0M2K316-F1
#
_cell.length_a   1.000
_cell.length_b   1.000
_cell.length_c   1.000
_cell.angle_alpha   90.00
_cell.angle_beta   90.00
_cell.angle_gamma   90.00
#
_symmetry.space_group_name_H-M   'P 1'
#
loop_
_entity.id
_entity.type
_entity.pdbx_description
1 polymer ?
#
loop_
_entity_poly.entity_id
_entity_poly.type
_entity_poly.pdbx_seq_one_letter_code
_entity_poly.pdbx_strand_id
1 'polypeptide(L)'
;MSREDSRRRAQRARDLRATGKTWQQIAESEGFRSRRAAQLAVARLNDSDPPENLDRARRTASDGLRITKSIMFGGMAEAVRQGDHQAVVAYARAIADGIDKDAKLNGLHAPARTEVDVNVTHDATAIIDRMESELLALVATRPPQNAISGNIIDAEVEETP
;
A
#
# COMPACT_ATOMS: atom_id res chain seq x y z
N MET A 1 -26.04 7.65 -6.43
CA MET A 1 -24.84 6.92 -5.98
C MET A 1 -23.86 7.92 -5.41
N SER A 2 -23.48 7.79 -4.13
CA SER A 2 -22.55 8.72 -3.49
C SER A 2 -21.14 8.63 -4.10
N ARG A 3 -20.35 9.70 -3.99
CA ARG A 3 -18.92 9.69 -4.35
C ARG A 3 -18.17 8.62 -3.53
N GLU A 4 -18.56 8.45 -2.29
CA GLU A 4 -17.99 7.46 -1.37
C GLU A 4 -18.31 6.02 -1.79
N ASP A 5 -19.56 5.73 -2.17
CA ASP A 5 -19.95 4.43 -2.72
C ASP A 5 -19.20 4.09 -4.02
N SER A 6 -19.00 5.11 -4.86
CA SER A 6 -18.25 4.96 -6.10
C SER A 6 -16.79 4.59 -5.82
N ARG A 7 -16.17 5.23 -4.81
CA ARG A 7 -14.80 4.95 -4.37
C ARG A 7 -14.68 3.56 -3.75
N ARG A 8 -15.57 3.18 -2.83
CA ARG A 8 -15.58 1.83 -2.23
C ARG A 8 -15.77 0.74 -3.27
N ARG A 9 -16.65 0.94 -4.25
CA ARG A 9 -16.85 -0.02 -5.33
C ARG A 9 -15.62 -0.14 -6.23
N ALA A 10 -14.93 0.97 -6.53
CA ALA A 10 -13.67 0.93 -7.24
C ALA A 10 -12.58 0.20 -6.43
N GLN A 11 -12.56 0.36 -5.10
CA GLN A 11 -11.65 -0.35 -4.20
C GLN A 11 -11.88 -1.86 -4.26
N ARG A 12 -13.14 -2.31 -4.09
CA ARG A 12 -13.47 -3.75 -4.18
C ARG A 12 -13.15 -4.34 -5.54
N ALA A 13 -13.42 -3.60 -6.62
CA ALA A 13 -13.05 -4.00 -7.98
C ALA A 13 -11.53 -4.17 -8.14
N ARG A 14 -10.74 -3.31 -7.49
CA ARG A 14 -9.28 -3.41 -7.46
C ARG A 14 -8.83 -4.66 -6.70
N ASP A 15 -9.41 -4.92 -5.53
CA ASP A 15 -9.03 -6.07 -4.70
C ASP A 15 -9.40 -7.40 -5.38
N LEU A 16 -10.58 -7.47 -6.02
CA LEU A 16 -10.98 -8.62 -6.85
C LEU A 16 -10.07 -8.80 -8.06
N ARG A 17 -9.51 -7.71 -8.60
CA ARG A 17 -8.56 -7.79 -9.70
C ARG A 17 -7.23 -8.39 -9.26
N ALA A 18 -6.79 -8.05 -8.04
CA ALA A 18 -5.58 -8.61 -7.43
C ALA A 18 -5.72 -10.12 -7.16
N THR A 19 -6.91 -10.62 -6.84
CA THR A 19 -7.17 -12.06 -6.66
C THR A 19 -7.37 -12.84 -7.96
N GLY A 20 -7.16 -12.20 -9.12
CA GLY A 20 -7.15 -12.86 -10.43
C GLY A 20 -8.48 -12.83 -11.19
N LYS A 21 -9.56 -12.23 -10.64
CA LYS A 21 -10.81 -12.11 -11.39
C LYS A 21 -10.64 -11.28 -12.65
N THR A 22 -11.32 -11.67 -13.72
CA THR A 22 -11.36 -10.89 -14.97
C THR A 22 -12.21 -9.63 -14.81
N TRP A 23 -11.95 -8.62 -15.63
CA TRP A 23 -12.74 -7.38 -15.63
C TRP A 23 -14.22 -7.61 -15.96
N GLN A 24 -14.54 -8.67 -16.71
CA GLN A 24 -15.91 -9.06 -17.00
C GLN A 24 -16.61 -9.59 -15.73
N GLN A 25 -15.98 -10.54 -15.04
CA GLN A 25 -16.49 -11.09 -13.78
C GLN A 25 -16.61 -10.02 -12.68
N ILE A 26 -15.68 -9.07 -12.63
CA ILE A 26 -15.73 -7.94 -11.69
C ILE A 26 -16.89 -7.00 -12.02
N ALA A 27 -17.12 -6.73 -13.30
CA ALA A 27 -18.24 -5.89 -13.71
C ALA A 27 -19.58 -6.51 -13.31
N GLU A 28 -19.73 -7.82 -13.51
CA GLU A 28 -20.90 -8.59 -13.10
C GLU A 28 -21.06 -8.62 -11.57
N SER A 29 -19.99 -8.87 -10.81
CA SER A 29 -20.09 -9.01 -9.35
C SER A 29 -20.29 -7.69 -8.61
N GLU A 30 -19.71 -6.59 -9.10
CA GLU A 30 -19.78 -5.28 -8.44
C GLU A 30 -20.85 -4.36 -9.05
N GLY A 31 -21.57 -4.82 -10.07
CA GLY A 31 -22.65 -4.05 -10.71
C GLY A 31 -22.16 -2.88 -11.56
N PHE A 32 -21.05 -3.06 -12.29
CA PHE A 32 -20.64 -2.11 -13.32
C PHE A 32 -21.38 -2.38 -14.64
N ARG A 33 -21.71 -1.31 -15.37
CA ARG A 33 -22.38 -1.40 -16.68
C ARG A 33 -21.58 -2.21 -17.72
N SER A 34 -20.25 -2.28 -17.58
CA SER A 34 -19.39 -3.03 -18.49
C SER A 34 -18.01 -3.27 -17.90
N ARG A 35 -17.27 -4.22 -18.47
CA ARG A 35 -15.84 -4.44 -18.16
C ARG A 35 -15.01 -3.15 -18.24
N ARG A 36 -15.32 -2.27 -19.20
CA ARG A 36 -14.57 -1.01 -19.41
C ARG A 36 -14.95 0.04 -18.37
N ALA A 37 -16.18 0.03 -17.87
CA ALA A 37 -16.58 0.88 -16.74
C ALA A 37 -15.85 0.49 -15.44
N ALA A 38 -15.68 -0.81 -15.19
CA ALA A 38 -14.89 -1.31 -14.06
C ALA A 38 -13.41 -0.88 -14.16
N GLN A 39 -12.79 -1.06 -15.34
CA GLN A 39 -11.42 -0.62 -15.60
C GLN A 39 -11.22 0.88 -15.35
N LEU A 40 -12.11 1.70 -15.90
CA LEU A 40 -12.01 3.15 -15.78
C LEU A 40 -12.20 3.64 -14.34
N ALA A 41 -13.08 2.98 -13.57
CA ALA A 41 -13.27 3.30 -12.16
C ALA A 41 -12.00 3.01 -11.33
N VAL A 42 -11.35 1.88 -11.57
CA VAL A 42 -10.07 1.53 -10.91
C VAL A 42 -8.94 2.45 -11.36
N ALA A 43 -8.86 2.78 -12.65
CA ALA A 43 -7.85 3.71 -13.16
C ALA A 43 -7.95 5.08 -12.49
N ARG A 44 -9.16 5.65 -12.41
CA ARG A 44 -9.41 6.93 -11.72
C ARG A 44 -9.10 6.88 -10.23
N LEU A 45 -9.39 5.75 -9.57
CA LEU A 45 -9.02 5.54 -8.18
C LEU A 45 -7.49 5.59 -8.01
N ASN A 46 -6.76 4.91 -8.90
CA ASN A 46 -5.30 4.88 -8.88
C ASN A 46 -4.66 6.24 -9.25
N ASP A 47 -5.28 7.02 -10.13
CA ASP A 47 -4.82 8.37 -10.49
C ASP A 47 -5.07 9.39 -9.38
N SER A 48 -6.03 9.12 -8.48
CA SER A 48 -6.34 9.99 -7.34
C SER A 48 -5.44 9.79 -6.11
N ASP A 49 -4.55 8.78 -6.12
CA ASP A 49 -3.55 8.58 -5.07
C ASP A 49 -2.27 9.37 -5.40
N PRO A 50 -1.74 10.21 -4.48
CA PRO A 50 -0.61 11.10 -4.75
C PRO A 50 0.70 10.37 -5.12
N PRO A 51 1.55 10.97 -5.98
CA PRO A 51 2.66 10.29 -6.63
C PRO A 51 3.97 10.40 -5.83
N GLU A 52 4.14 9.55 -4.81
CA GLU A 52 5.46 9.06 -4.36
C GLU A 52 5.33 7.81 -3.47
N ASN A 53 4.24 7.06 -3.66
CA ASN A 53 3.94 5.92 -2.82
C ASN A 53 4.52 4.65 -3.46
N LEU A 54 5.44 3.97 -2.75
CA LEU A 54 5.92 2.61 -3.05
C LEU A 54 4.78 1.67 -3.45
N ASP A 55 3.58 1.88 -2.92
CA ASP A 55 2.39 1.12 -3.29
C ASP A 55 1.96 1.30 -4.74
N ARG A 56 2.13 2.48 -5.36
CA ARG A 56 1.82 2.68 -6.79
C ARG A 56 2.82 1.91 -7.66
N ALA A 57 4.10 1.93 -7.31
CA ALA A 57 5.13 1.14 -8.00
C ALA A 57 4.88 -0.37 -7.86
N ARG A 58 4.53 -0.84 -6.65
CA ARG A 58 4.09 -2.22 -6.42
C ARG A 58 2.88 -2.58 -7.30
N ARG A 59 1.86 -1.72 -7.35
CA ARG A 59 0.65 -1.95 -8.17
C ARG A 59 0.98 -2.10 -9.66
N THR A 60 1.77 -1.19 -10.22
CA THR A 60 2.20 -1.27 -11.63
C THR A 60 2.98 -2.55 -11.91
N ALA A 61 3.88 -2.95 -11.01
CA ALA A 61 4.64 -4.19 -11.12
C ALA A 61 3.72 -5.43 -11.06
N SER A 62 2.79 -5.48 -10.12
CA SER A 62 1.82 -6.59 -9.99
C SER A 62 0.91 -6.72 -11.21
N ASP A 63 0.44 -5.61 -11.78
CA ASP A 63 -0.38 -5.64 -13.00
C ASP A 63 0.39 -6.16 -14.22
N GLY A 64 1.65 -5.76 -14.38
CA GLY A 64 2.54 -6.27 -15.43
C GLY A 64 2.81 -7.76 -15.28
N LEU A 65 3.07 -8.23 -14.07
CA LEU A 65 3.23 -9.66 -13.75
C LEU A 65 1.97 -10.46 -14.07
N ARG A 66 0.79 -9.94 -13.74
CA ARG A 66 -0.49 -10.59 -14.05
C ARG A 66 -0.69 -10.79 -15.55
N ILE A 67 -0.40 -9.78 -16.37
CA ILE A 67 -0.50 -9.88 -17.83
C ILE A 67 0.47 -10.93 -18.37
N THR A 68 1.72 -10.87 -17.90
CA THR A 68 2.77 -11.80 -18.29
C THR A 68 2.41 -13.25 -17.95
N LYS A 69 1.90 -13.51 -16.74
CA LYS A 69 1.39 -14.82 -16.32
C LYS A 69 0.29 -15.32 -17.26
N SER A 70 -0.68 -14.49 -17.63
CA SER A 70 -1.74 -14.89 -18.56
C SER A 70 -1.21 -15.34 -19.92
N ILE A 71 -0.20 -14.65 -20.45
CA ILE A 71 0.45 -15.03 -21.72
C ILE A 71 1.19 -16.36 -21.56
N MET A 72 1.97 -16.52 -20.48
CA MET A 72 2.73 -17.74 -20.20
C MET A 72 1.83 -18.97 -20.01
N PHE A 73 0.69 -18.84 -19.33
CA PHE A 73 -0.29 -19.92 -19.22
C PHE A 73 -0.87 -20.31 -20.57
N GLY A 74 -1.15 -19.35 -21.45
CA GLY A 74 -1.57 -19.61 -22.83
C GLY A 74 -0.49 -20.36 -23.62
N GLY A 75 0.76 -19.93 -23.52
CA GLY A 75 1.90 -20.58 -24.17
C GLY A 75 2.16 -22.00 -23.65
N MET A 76 2.03 -22.22 -22.35
CA MET A 76 2.14 -23.55 -21.74
C MET A 76 1.04 -24.48 -22.24
N ALA A 77 -0.21 -24.02 -22.33
CA ALA A 77 -1.32 -24.81 -22.84
C ALA A 77 -1.10 -25.21 -24.31
N GLU A 78 -0.55 -24.32 -25.13
CA GLU A 78 -0.18 -24.63 -26.51
C GLU A 78 0.97 -25.65 -26.58
N ALA A 79 2.01 -25.49 -25.77
CA ALA A 79 3.11 -26.45 -25.70
C ALA A 79 2.65 -27.86 -25.28
N VAL A 80 1.70 -27.94 -24.33
CA VAL A 80 1.05 -29.21 -23.96
C VAL A 80 0.32 -29.83 -25.15
N ARG A 81 -0.45 -29.04 -25.91
CA ARG A 81 -1.15 -29.53 -27.11
C ARG A 81 -0.20 -30.07 -28.17
N GLN A 82 0.97 -29.44 -28.32
CA GLN A 82 1.98 -29.82 -29.30
C GLN A 82 2.88 -30.97 -28.83
N GLY A 83 2.78 -31.40 -27.57
CA GLY A 83 3.69 -32.40 -26.99
C GLY A 83 5.12 -31.90 -26.76
N ASP A 84 5.35 -30.58 -26.80
CA ASP A 84 6.66 -29.99 -26.54
C ASP A 84 6.92 -29.91 -25.04
N HIS A 85 7.35 -31.03 -24.47
CA HIS A 85 7.64 -31.15 -23.04
C HIS A 85 8.74 -30.20 -22.56
N GLN A 86 9.69 -29.81 -23.42
CA GLN A 86 10.74 -28.87 -23.04
C GLN A 86 10.17 -27.45 -22.87
N ALA A 87 9.34 -27.00 -23.81
CA ALA A 87 8.62 -25.74 -23.67
C ALA A 87 7.68 -25.74 -22.46
N VAL A 88 7.00 -26.87 -22.18
CA VAL A 88 6.16 -27.01 -20.98
C VAL A 88 6.96 -26.78 -19.70
N VAL A 89 8.13 -27.39 -19.56
CA VAL A 89 9.00 -27.20 -18.39
C VAL A 89 9.50 -25.75 -18.29
N ALA A 90 9.86 -25.14 -19.42
CA ALA A 90 10.30 -23.74 -19.47
C ALA A 90 9.20 -22.77 -18.99
N TYR A 91 7.97 -22.93 -19.51
CA TYR A 91 6.83 -22.13 -19.08
C TYR A 91 6.48 -22.37 -17.60
N ALA A 92 6.48 -23.62 -17.15
CA ALA A 92 6.19 -23.96 -15.76
C ALA A 92 7.15 -23.27 -14.78
N ARG A 93 8.45 -23.27 -15.09
CA ARG A 93 9.47 -22.56 -14.27
C ARG A 93 9.25 -21.06 -14.26
N ALA A 94 8.99 -20.45 -15.43
CA ALA A 94 8.74 -19.02 -15.54
C ALA A 94 7.46 -18.58 -14.80
N ILE A 95 6.41 -19.40 -14.85
CA ILE A 95 5.16 -19.17 -14.10
C ILE A 95 5.42 -19.23 -12.59
N ALA A 96 6.14 -20.25 -12.10
CA ALA A 96 6.47 -20.40 -10.68
C ALA A 96 7.27 -19.21 -10.15
N ASP A 97 8.28 -18.75 -10.90
CA ASP A 97 9.07 -17.55 -10.58
C ASP A 97 8.20 -16.28 -10.57
N GLY A 98 7.29 -16.13 -11.54
CA GLY A 98 6.33 -15.03 -11.54
C GLY A 98 5.37 -15.05 -10.35
N ILE A 99 4.97 -16.24 -9.87
CA ILE A 99 4.14 -16.40 -8.67
C ILE A 99 4.91 -15.99 -7.43
N ASP A 100 6.16 -16.44 -7.29
CA ASP A 100 7.04 -16.08 -6.17
C ASP A 100 7.27 -14.55 -6.08
N LYS A 101 7.59 -13.91 -7.21
CA LYS A 101 7.78 -12.45 -7.26
C LYS A 101 6.52 -11.68 -6.88
N ASP A 102 5.36 -12.13 -7.33
CA ASP A 102 4.08 -11.54 -6.95
C ASP A 102 3.77 -11.74 -5.47
N ALA A 103 4.06 -12.92 -4.91
CA ALA A 103 3.93 -13.17 -3.47
C ALA A 103 4.84 -12.24 -2.64
N LYS A 104 6.08 -11.99 -3.09
CA LYS A 104 7.01 -11.05 -2.45
C LYS A 104 6.53 -9.60 -2.51
N LEU A 105 6.06 -9.15 -3.67
CA LEU A 105 5.53 -7.79 -3.85
C LEU A 105 4.33 -7.50 -2.96
N ASN A 106 3.49 -8.52 -2.71
CA ASN A 106 2.30 -8.42 -1.88
C ASN A 106 2.54 -8.82 -0.41
N GLY A 107 3.79 -9.06 0.01
CA GLY A 107 4.12 -9.39 1.41
C GLY A 107 3.64 -10.77 1.87
N LEU A 108 3.19 -11.64 0.96
CA LEU A 108 2.73 -13.00 1.27
C LEU A 108 3.87 -13.96 1.63
N HIS A 109 5.12 -13.51 1.47
CA HIS A 109 6.33 -14.29 1.75
C HIS A 109 6.88 -14.08 3.18
N ALA A 110 6.12 -13.42 4.07
CA ALA A 110 6.56 -13.15 5.44
C ALA A 110 6.81 -14.46 6.24
N PRO A 111 8.02 -14.69 6.79
CA PRO A 111 8.36 -15.93 7.52
C PRO A 111 7.58 -16.13 8.82
N ALA A 112 7.10 -15.04 9.41
CA ALA A 112 6.24 -15.02 10.58
C ALA A 112 5.08 -14.06 10.30
N ARG A 113 3.88 -14.45 10.70
CA ARG A 113 2.68 -13.62 10.60
C ARG A 113 2.87 -12.43 11.54
N THR A 114 3.27 -11.26 11.01
CA THR A 114 3.38 -10.03 11.79
C THR A 114 1.98 -9.46 12.02
N GLU A 115 1.32 -9.90 13.09
CA GLU A 115 0.13 -9.23 13.60
C GLU A 115 0.59 -8.00 14.37
N VAL A 116 0.39 -6.82 13.76
CA VAL A 116 0.53 -5.54 14.47
C VAL A 116 -0.76 -5.34 15.25
N ASP A 117 -0.72 -5.61 16.55
CA ASP A 117 -1.82 -5.30 17.45
C ASP A 117 -1.84 -3.77 17.70
N VAL A 118 -2.76 -3.07 17.03
CA VAL A 118 -2.93 -1.62 17.19
C VAL A 118 -3.95 -1.39 18.29
N ASN A 119 -3.49 -1.35 19.53
CA ASN A 119 -4.35 -1.05 20.67
C ASN A 119 -4.47 0.49 20.81
N VAL A 120 -5.55 1.06 20.28
CA VAL A 120 -5.83 2.50 20.40
C VAL A 120 -6.57 2.74 21.72
N THR A 121 -5.81 3.06 22.78
CA THR A 121 -6.39 3.51 24.04
C THR A 121 -6.89 4.96 23.94
N HIS A 122 -8.16 5.15 24.29
CA HIS A 122 -8.82 6.46 24.41
C HIS A 122 -8.95 6.93 25.87
N ASP A 123 -8.16 6.35 26.78
CA ASP A 123 -8.08 6.83 28.16
C ASP A 123 -7.10 8.00 28.25
N ALA A 124 -7.52 9.10 28.87
CA ALA A 124 -6.73 10.33 28.95
C ALA A 124 -5.39 10.09 29.66
N THR A 125 -5.37 9.22 30.66
CA THR A 125 -4.16 8.80 31.40
C THR A 125 -3.19 8.06 30.48
N ALA A 126 -3.67 7.08 29.71
CA ALA A 126 -2.85 6.31 28.78
C ALA A 126 -2.29 7.15 27.61
N ILE A 127 -2.96 8.26 27.27
CA ILE A 127 -2.44 9.23 26.30
C ILE A 127 -1.34 10.07 26.94
N ILE A 128 -1.52 10.52 28.18
CA ILE A 128 -0.51 11.30 28.93
C ILE A 128 0.77 10.48 29.13
N ASP A 129 0.67 9.23 29.57
CA ASP A 129 1.83 8.36 29.82
C ASP A 129 2.65 8.10 28.54
N ARG A 130 1.95 7.96 27.40
CA ARG A 130 2.58 7.79 26.09
C ARG A 130 3.29 9.07 25.65
N MET A 131 2.63 10.22 25.79
CA MET A 131 3.22 11.52 25.45
C MET A 131 4.43 11.84 26.33
N GLU A 132 4.38 11.53 27.62
CA GLU A 132 5.52 11.68 28.53
C GLU A 132 6.71 10.83 28.06
N SER A 133 6.47 9.56 27.74
CA SER A 133 7.50 8.64 27.25
C SER A 133 8.13 9.14 25.94
N GLU A 134 7.32 9.62 25.00
CA GLU A 134 7.80 10.17 23.72
C GLU A 134 8.59 11.47 23.92
N LEU A 135 8.15 12.36 24.81
CA LEU A 135 8.86 13.61 25.13
C LEU A 135 10.20 13.36 25.81
N LEU A 136 10.27 12.41 26.75
CA LEU A 136 11.53 12.03 27.40
C LEU A 136 12.53 11.44 26.40
N ALA A 137 12.07 10.60 25.47
CA ALA A 137 12.91 10.07 24.39
C ALA A 137 13.41 11.19 23.45
N LEU A 138 12.55 12.16 23.15
CA LEU A 138 12.93 13.33 22.35
C LEU A 138 13.96 14.21 23.05
N VAL A 139 13.82 14.43 24.36
CA VAL A 139 14.81 15.19 25.17
C VAL A 139 16.15 14.46 25.22
N ALA A 140 16.14 13.13 25.39
CA ALA A 140 17.37 12.32 25.40
C ALA A 140 18.15 12.35 24.08
N THR A 141 17.47 12.61 22.97
CA THR A 141 18.07 12.72 21.62
C THR A 141 18.34 14.17 21.19
N ARG A 142 17.89 15.15 21.98
CA ARG A 142 18.06 16.57 21.67
C ARG A 142 19.51 17.00 21.98
N PRO A 143 20.22 17.67 21.06
CA PRO A 143 21.49 18.31 21.39
C PRO A 143 21.27 19.37 22.47
N PRO A 144 22.25 19.60 23.37
CA PRO A 144 22.10 20.57 24.46
C PRO A 144 21.76 21.94 23.86
N GLN A 145 20.58 22.47 24.24
CA GLN A 145 20.28 23.86 23.94
C GLN A 145 21.19 24.71 24.80
N ASN A 146 22.07 25.48 24.15
CA ASN A 146 22.74 26.59 24.83
C ASN A 146 21.65 27.47 25.44
N ALA A 147 21.67 27.60 26.77
CA ALA A 147 20.84 28.56 27.47
C ALA A 147 20.97 29.90 26.75
N ILE A 148 19.84 30.56 26.48
CA ILE A 148 19.86 31.92 25.96
C ILE A 148 20.61 32.74 26.99
N SER A 149 21.86 33.11 26.69
CA SER A 149 22.63 34.09 27.43
C SER A 149 22.02 35.46 27.14
N GLY A 150 20.83 35.70 27.66
CA GLY A 150 20.22 37.01 27.68
C GLY A 150 20.90 37.78 28.80
N ASN A 151 21.64 38.84 28.44
CA ASN A 151 22.01 39.88 29.39
C ASN A 151 20.75 40.26 30.17
N ILE A 152 20.80 40.14 31.50
CA ILE A 152 19.83 40.75 32.39
C ILE A 152 19.98 42.26 32.16
N ILE A 153 19.02 42.88 31.48
CA ILE A 153 18.96 44.34 31.39
C ILE A 153 18.20 44.76 32.65
N ASP A 154 18.96 45.24 33.63
CA ASP A 154 18.43 45.88 34.84
C ASP A 154 17.80 47.21 34.39
N ALA A 155 16.47 47.27 34.40
CA ALA A 155 15.74 48.49 34.05
C ALA A 155 15.46 49.26 35.35
N GLU A 156 16.27 50.29 35.63
CA GLU A 156 15.94 51.28 36.65
C GLU A 156 14.58 51.92 36.32
N VAL A 157 13.66 51.89 37.29
CA VAL A 157 12.40 52.64 37.24
C VAL A 157 12.71 54.07 37.66
N GLU A 158 12.69 54.98 36.70
CA GLU A 158 12.78 56.42 36.95
C GLU A 158 11.40 56.91 37.43
N GLU A 159 11.24 57.09 38.75
CA GLU A 159 10.10 57.81 39.32
C GLU A 159 10.27 59.32 39.05
N THR A 160 9.57 59.83 38.04
CA THR A 160 9.43 61.28 37.82
C THR A 160 8.37 61.89 38.75
N PRO A 161 8.63 63.09 39.33
CA PRO A 161 7.81 63.74 40.36
C PRO A 161 6.46 64.30 39.89
#